data_AF-A0A358XVV9-F1
#
_entry.id   AF-A0A358XVV9-F1
#
_cell.length_a   1.000
_cell.length_b   1.000
_cell.length_c   1.000
_cell.angle_alpha   90.00
_cell.angle_beta   90.00
_cell.angle_gamma   90.00
#
_symmetry.space_group_name_H-M   'P 1'
#
loop_
_entity.id
_entity.type
_entity.pdbx_description
1 polymer ?
#
loop_
_entity_poly.entity_id
_entity_poly.type
_entity_poly.pdbx_seq_one_letter_code
_entity_poly.pdbx_strand_id
1 'polypeptide(L)'
;ARFGMHVGTAFQLIDDVLDYQGDAEKMGKNLGDDLAEGKSTLPLLFAMTHCQAGERDLIKTCVTAESFDNEQLQQVIDIIIKSGGITYTQEKAEQQAKLAKACLALLPSSQYRET
;
A
#
# COMPACT_ATOMS: atom_id res chain seq x y z
N ALA A 1 7.01 -23.08 -2.79
CA ALA A 1 5.95 -22.21 -2.23
C ALA A 1 6.45 -20.81 -1.82
N ARG A 2 7.61 -20.66 -1.15
CA ARG A 2 8.07 -19.35 -0.61
C ARG A 2 8.27 -18.23 -1.64
N PHE A 3 8.79 -18.53 -2.83
CA PHE A 3 8.97 -17.54 -3.90
C PHE A 3 7.67 -16.82 -4.26
N GLY A 4 6.63 -17.57 -4.68
CA GLY A 4 5.35 -17.00 -5.10
C GLY A 4 4.64 -16.23 -3.99
N MET A 5 4.79 -16.66 -2.73
CA MET A 5 4.28 -15.92 -1.57
C MET A 5 4.92 -14.54 -1.46
N HIS A 6 6.25 -14.46 -1.50
CA HIS A 6 6.97 -13.19 -1.42
C HIS A 6 6.69 -12.27 -2.62
N VAL A 7 6.61 -12.82 -3.83
CA VAL A 7 6.24 -12.04 -5.03
C VAL A 7 4.81 -11.51 -4.89
N GLY A 8 3.85 -12.35 -4.50
CA GLY A 8 2.46 -11.95 -4.32
C GLY A 8 2.31 -10.86 -3.26
N THR A 9 3.00 -10.97 -2.13
CA THR A 9 3.00 -9.93 -1.11
C THR A 9 3.63 -8.63 -1.61
N ALA A 10 4.77 -8.69 -2.32
CA ALA A 10 5.38 -7.49 -2.90
C ALA A 10 4.43 -6.80 -3.90
N PHE A 11 3.73 -7.58 -4.72
CA PHE A 11 2.77 -7.07 -5.69
C PHE A 11 1.60 -6.35 -5.01
N GLN A 12 0.97 -6.98 -4.00
CA GLN A 12 -0.14 -6.37 -3.27
C GLN A 12 0.28 -5.08 -2.56
N LEU A 13 1.47 -5.05 -1.94
CA LEU A 13 1.95 -3.84 -1.27
C LEU A 13 2.17 -2.67 -2.23
N ILE A 14 2.55 -2.94 -3.49
CA ILE A 14 2.66 -1.90 -4.52
C ILE A 14 1.29 -1.48 -5.03
N ASP A 15 0.36 -2.42 -5.22
CA ASP A 15 -1.03 -2.14 -5.59
C ASP A 15 -1.68 -1.19 -4.57
N ASP A 16 -1.56 -1.49 -3.26
CA ASP A 16 -2.01 -0.64 -2.16
C ASP A 16 -1.35 0.76 -2.19
N VAL A 17 -0.08 0.88 -2.60
CA VAL A 17 0.61 2.19 -2.73
C VAL A 17 0.06 2.99 -3.90
N LEU A 18 -0.20 2.33 -5.03
CA LEU A 18 -0.73 2.98 -6.21
C LEU A 18 -2.15 3.51 -5.98
N ASP A 19 -2.94 2.87 -5.13
CA ASP A 19 -4.27 3.35 -4.73
C ASP A 19 -4.23 4.75 -4.10
N TYR A 20 -3.11 5.16 -3.49
CA TYR A 20 -2.94 6.48 -2.85
C TYR A 20 -2.00 7.44 -3.58
N GLN A 21 -1.21 6.97 -4.56
CA GLN A 21 -0.29 7.81 -5.35
C GLN A 21 -0.71 7.97 -6.83
N GLY A 22 -1.79 7.31 -7.24
CA GLY A 22 -2.24 7.26 -8.63
C GLY A 22 -2.58 8.64 -9.21
N ASP A 23 -2.15 8.86 -10.44
CA ASP A 23 -2.79 9.84 -11.32
C ASP A 23 -4.12 9.22 -11.75
N ALA A 24 -5.25 9.73 -11.25
CA ALA A 24 -6.58 9.13 -11.47
C ALA A 24 -6.85 8.85 -12.97
N GLU A 25 -6.29 9.68 -13.85
CA GLU A 25 -6.37 9.53 -15.31
C GLU A 25 -5.60 8.31 -15.85
N LYS A 26 -4.51 7.87 -15.21
CA LYS A 26 -3.69 6.73 -15.67
C LYS A 26 -4.16 5.39 -15.13
N MET A 27 -4.80 5.36 -13.96
CA MET A 27 -5.26 4.12 -13.34
C MET A 27 -6.67 3.71 -13.78
N GLY A 28 -7.46 4.64 -14.35
CA GLY A 28 -8.85 4.37 -14.74
C GLY A 28 -9.77 4.06 -13.54
N LYS A 29 -9.35 4.48 -12.34
CA LYS A 29 -9.98 4.26 -11.04
C LYS A 29 -9.93 5.55 -10.21
N ASN A 30 -10.82 5.68 -9.23
CA ASN A 30 -10.75 6.83 -8.32
C ASN A 30 -9.63 6.59 -7.31
N LEU A 31 -8.91 7.65 -6.96
CA LEU A 31 -7.87 7.59 -5.93
C LEU A 31 -8.49 7.18 -4.59
N GLY A 32 -7.89 6.25 -3.86
CA GLY A 32 -8.39 5.80 -2.56
C GLY A 32 -9.64 4.91 -2.62
N ASP A 33 -9.85 4.18 -3.71
CA ASP A 33 -10.93 3.19 -3.83
C ASP A 33 -10.85 2.17 -2.68
N ASP A 34 -9.64 1.78 -2.24
CA ASP A 34 -9.50 0.86 -1.11
C ASP A 34 -10.02 1.46 0.20
N LEU A 35 -9.83 2.77 0.41
CA LEU A 35 -10.41 3.45 1.56
C LEU A 35 -11.94 3.53 1.46
N ALA A 36 -12.48 3.80 0.28
CA ALA A 36 -13.92 3.84 0.02
C ALA A 36 -14.59 2.47 0.21
N GLU A 37 -13.87 1.38 -0.07
CA GLU A 37 -14.30 0.02 0.22
C GLU A 37 -14.08 -0.40 1.69
N GLY A 38 -13.53 0.50 2.53
CA GLY A 38 -13.26 0.25 3.95
C GLY A 38 -12.07 -0.70 4.20
N LYS A 39 -11.19 -0.89 3.22
CA LYS A 39 -10.01 -1.74 3.37
C LYS A 39 -8.95 -1.07 4.24
N SER A 40 -8.40 -1.86 5.15
CA SER A 40 -7.28 -1.46 6.00
C SER A 40 -5.95 -1.86 5.36
N THR A 41 -5.50 -1.08 4.38
CA THR A 41 -4.21 -1.28 3.69
C THR A 41 -3.02 -0.91 4.58
N LEU A 42 -1.82 -1.37 4.21
CA LEU A 42 -0.62 -1.09 5.01
C LEU A 42 -0.28 0.42 5.11
N PRO A 43 -0.38 1.24 4.03
CA PRO A 43 -0.17 2.68 4.13
C PRO A 43 -1.08 3.35 5.17
N LEU A 44 -2.36 2.97 5.19
CA LEU A 44 -3.35 3.51 6.10
C LEU A 44 -3.08 3.11 7.56
N LEU A 45 -2.77 1.83 7.81
CA LEU A 45 -2.42 1.33 9.14
C LEU A 45 -1.16 2.01 9.70
N PHE A 46 -0.17 2.24 8.84
CA PHE A 46 1.03 2.99 9.23
C PHE A 46 0.67 4.43 9.60
N ALA A 47 -0.14 5.09 8.78
CA ALA A 47 -0.59 6.45 9.04
C ALA A 47 -1.34 6.57 10.37
N MET A 48 -2.26 5.64 10.67
CA MET A 48 -3.00 5.60 11.94
C MET A 48 -2.09 5.50 13.17
N THR A 49 -0.90 4.90 13.04
CA THR A 49 0.04 4.73 14.15
C THR A 49 1.06 5.88 14.27
N HIS A 50 1.28 6.65 13.20
CA HIS A 50 2.31 7.70 13.12
C HIS A 50 1.78 9.13 12.90
N CYS A 51 0.45 9.31 12.80
CA CYS A 51 -0.20 10.61 12.74
C CYS A 51 -0.47 11.23 14.13
N GLN A 52 -0.84 12.51 14.15
CA GLN A 52 -1.28 13.23 15.35
C GLN A 52 -2.65 12.73 15.84
N ALA A 53 -2.98 12.99 17.10
CA ALA A 53 -4.22 12.49 17.70
C ALA A 53 -5.50 12.92 16.92
N GLY A 54 -5.58 14.18 16.47
CA GLY A 54 -6.73 14.66 15.68
C GLY A 54 -6.82 14.06 14.28
N GLU A 55 -5.68 13.80 13.64
CA GLU A 55 -5.60 13.14 12.32
C GLU A 55 -6.08 11.67 12.41
N ARG A 56 -5.76 11.01 13.52
CA ARG A 56 -6.18 9.62 13.78
C ARG A 56 -7.69 9.46 13.86
N ASP A 57 -8.37 10.42 14.47
CA ASP A 57 -9.83 10.35 14.61
C ASP A 57 -10.52 10.58 13.26
N LEU A 58 -10.00 11.48 12.42
CA LEU A 58 -10.47 11.64 11.03
C LEU A 58 -10.34 10.32 10.25
N ILE A 59 -9.17 9.68 10.28
CA ILE A 59 -8.97 8.39 9.60
C ILE A 59 -9.99 7.36 10.07
N LYS A 60 -10.18 7.22 11.40
CA LYS A 60 -11.16 6.27 11.95
C LYS A 60 -12.58 6.59 11.48
N THR A 61 -12.97 7.86 11.46
CA THR A 61 -14.28 8.28 10.97
C THR A 61 -14.46 7.86 9.52
N CYS A 62 -13.49 8.15 8.64
CA CYS A 62 -13.57 7.75 7.23
C CYS A 62 -13.66 6.23 7.03
N VAL A 63 -12.87 5.45 7.79
CA VAL A 63 -12.87 3.97 7.68
C VAL A 63 -14.16 3.33 8.19
N THR A 64 -14.86 3.97 9.14
CA THR A 64 -16.07 3.42 9.77
C THR A 64 -17.38 4.02 9.23
N ALA A 65 -17.30 5.11 8.47
CA ALA A 65 -18.46 5.75 7.88
C ALA A 65 -19.00 4.95 6.70
N GLU A 66 -20.32 4.96 6.53
CA GLU A 66 -20.97 4.40 5.33
C GLU A 66 -20.66 5.20 4.06
N SER A 67 -20.29 6.49 4.23
CA SER A 67 -19.80 7.36 3.16
C SER A 67 -18.99 8.52 3.73
N PHE A 68 -18.07 9.05 2.94
CA PHE A 68 -17.30 10.27 3.20
C PHE A 68 -17.17 11.05 1.89
N ASP A 69 -16.92 12.35 1.96
CA ASP A 69 -16.75 13.18 0.78
C ASP A 69 -15.30 13.19 0.26
N ASN A 70 -15.11 13.79 -0.93
CA ASN A 70 -13.80 13.89 -1.58
C ASN A 70 -12.80 14.74 -0.77
N GLU A 71 -13.27 15.67 0.07
CA GLU A 71 -12.41 16.51 0.89
C GLU A 71 -11.82 15.68 2.04
N GLN A 72 -12.66 14.88 2.71
CA GLN A 72 -12.23 13.94 3.74
C GLN A 72 -11.26 12.89 3.18
N LEU A 73 -11.54 12.37 1.99
CA LEU A 73 -10.65 11.46 1.28
C LEU A 73 -9.27 12.09 1.04
N GLN A 74 -9.23 13.31 0.51
CA GLN A 74 -7.97 14.02 0.26
C GLN A 74 -7.20 14.26 1.56
N GLN A 75 -7.89 14.64 2.65
CA GLN A 75 -7.26 14.82 3.95
C GLN A 75 -6.63 13.52 4.47
N VAL A 76 -7.31 12.37 4.31
CA VAL A 76 -6.74 11.06 4.72
C VAL A 76 -5.52 10.72 3.87
N ILE A 77 -5.56 10.95 2.56
CA ILE A 77 -4.42 10.73 1.65
C ILE A 77 -3.23 11.61 2.07
N ASP A 78 -3.46 12.88 2.37
CA ASP A 78 -2.42 13.80 2.82
C ASP A 78 -1.79 13.33 4.15
N ILE A 79 -2.60 12.79 5.07
CA ILE A 79 -2.09 12.19 6.32
C ILE A 79 -1.25 10.94 6.02
N ILE A 80 -1.66 10.08 5.10
CA ILE A 80 -0.89 8.89 4.69
C ILE A 80 0.47 9.31 4.12
N ILE A 81 0.50 10.32 3.24
CA ILE A 81 1.73 10.83 2.64
C ILE A 81 2.62 11.46 3.72
N LYS A 82 2.08 12.38 4.53
CA LYS A 82 2.80 13.11 5.57
C LYS A 82 3.36 12.20 6.65
N SER A 83 2.64 11.14 7.01
CA SER A 83 3.11 10.16 8.00
C SER A 83 4.24 9.28 7.48
N GLY A 84 4.48 9.25 6.17
CA GLY A 84 5.45 8.36 5.54
C GLY A 84 4.91 6.95 5.24
N GLY A 85 3.59 6.76 5.32
CA GLY A 85 2.94 5.46 5.08
C GLY A 85 3.20 4.88 3.69
N ILE A 86 3.30 5.75 2.68
CA ILE A 86 3.67 5.33 1.32
C ILE A 86 5.09 4.77 1.29
N THR A 87 6.08 5.57 1.71
CA THR A 87 7.49 5.19 1.68
C THR A 87 7.72 3.91 2.49
N TYR A 88 7.13 3.81 3.68
CA TYR A 88 7.20 2.60 4.49
C TYR A 88 6.67 1.36 3.75
N THR A 89 5.54 1.49 3.06
CA THR A 89 4.94 0.37 2.33
C THR A 89 5.79 -0.04 1.12
N GLN A 90 6.36 0.93 0.40
CA GLN A 90 7.32 0.68 -0.68
C GLN A 90 8.56 -0.08 -0.18
N GLU A 91 9.13 0.33 0.95
CA GLU A 91 10.27 -0.38 1.58
C GLU A 91 9.91 -1.83 1.95
N LYS A 92 8.67 -2.06 2.42
CA LYS A 92 8.18 -3.42 2.71
C LYS A 92 8.02 -4.25 1.44
N ALA A 93 7.51 -3.66 0.36
CA ALA A 93 7.43 -4.34 -0.93
C ALA A 93 8.83 -4.74 -1.44
N GLU A 94 9.81 -3.84 -1.34
CA GLU A 94 11.20 -4.14 -1.71
C GLU A 94 11.80 -5.26 -0.85
N GLN A 95 11.52 -5.29 0.45
CA GLN A 95 11.96 -6.36 1.33
C GLN A 95 11.39 -7.71 0.88
N GLN A 96 10.10 -7.76 0.53
CA GLN A 96 9.47 -8.97 0.00
C GLN A 96 10.08 -9.38 -1.36
N ALA A 97 10.32 -8.44 -2.26
CA ALA A 97 10.96 -8.71 -3.55
C ALA A 97 12.39 -9.27 -3.37
N LYS A 98 13.16 -8.76 -2.40
CA LYS A 98 14.49 -9.30 -2.05
C LYS A 98 14.40 -10.74 -1.54
N LEU A 99 13.42 -11.04 -0.68
CA LEU A 99 13.17 -12.40 -0.20
C LEU A 99 12.73 -13.36 -1.30
N ALA A 100 11.91 -12.89 -2.25
CA ALA A 100 11.56 -13.64 -3.45
C ALA A 100 12.81 -13.98 -4.26
N LYS A 101 13.64 -13.00 -4.61
CA LYS A 101 14.89 -13.22 -5.35
C LYS A 101 15.82 -14.21 -4.63
N ALA A 102 15.94 -14.12 -3.30
CA ALA A 102 16.74 -15.06 -2.52
C ALA A 102 16.23 -16.51 -2.63
N CYS A 103 14.92 -16.73 -2.79
CA CYS A 103 14.37 -18.07 -2.99
C CYS A 103 14.83 -18.71 -4.31
N LEU A 104 15.13 -17.92 -5.35
CA LEU A 104 15.60 -18.41 -6.64
C LEU A 104 17.07 -18.85 -6.63
N ALA A 105 17.86 -18.40 -5.63
CA ALA A 105 19.26 -18.79 -5.50
C ALA A 105 19.48 -20.30 -5.30
N LEU A 106 18.44 -21.01 -4.84
CA LEU A 106 18.43 -22.47 -4.64
C LEU A 106 18.19 -23.27 -5.92
N LEU A 107 17.78 -22.62 -7.02
CA LEU A 107 17.54 -23.27 -8.30
C LEU A 107 18.85 -23.31 -9.12
N PRO A 108 19.08 -24.34 -9.95
CA PRO A 108 20.20 -24.33 -10.89
C PRO A 108 20.18 -23.06 -11.76
N SER A 109 21.36 -22.52 -12.06
CA SER A 109 21.50 -21.41 -13.00
C SER A 109 20.89 -21.78 -14.35
N SER A 110 19.95 -20.97 -14.82
CA SER A 110 19.29 -21.11 -16.12
C SER A 110 18.80 -19.75 -16.58
N GLN A 111 18.53 -19.61 -17.89
CA GLN A 111 18.03 -18.36 -18.48
C GLN A 111 16.73 -17.83 -17.84
N TYR A 112 15.95 -18.71 -17.19
CA TYR A 112 14.70 -18.37 -16.51
C TYR A 112 14.89 -17.95 -15.04
N ARG A 113 16.13 -18.01 -14.52
CA ARG A 113 16.47 -17.60 -13.16
C ARG A 113 16.98 -16.15 -13.10
N GLU A 114 17.51 -15.62 -14.20
CA GLU A 114 18.19 -14.31 -14.23
C GLU A 114 17.32 -13.14 -14.74
N THR A 115 16.18 -13.43 -15.36
CA THR A 115 15.15 -12.46 -15.75
C THR A 115 14.18 -12.15 -14.62
#